data_AF-A0A7V0SBZ8-F1
#
_entry.id   AF-A0A7V0SBZ8-F1
#
_cell.length_a   1.000
_cell.length_b   1.000
_cell.length_c   1.000
_cell.angle_alpha   90.00
_cell.angle_beta   90.00
_cell.angle_gamma   90.00
#
_symmetry.space_group_name_H-M   'P 1'
#
loop_
_entity.id
_entity.type
_entity.pdbx_description
1 polymer ?
#
loop_
_entity_poly.entity_id
_entity_poly.type
_entity_poly.pdbx_seq_one_letter_code
_entity_poly.pdbx_strand_id
1 'polypeptide(L)'
;MRKISDKAKVLYLGVLILFLAAVGMFWLDYIGLVDMEKIISRVYRQEAPLVLTAGDDEPSLVAKEEFEKEKDKLRERVEDLDKREALIAENEKKLEKEREKIDDMRKGLELEKKRLDDEKKKYSGYQRNVKDLAQKLSNIRPEDAVEIMVKWEEPLIVDVLRQIDADAQEAGKVSISSYLISLMPKDKAGRILYIMTQL
;
A
#
# COMPACT_ATOMS: atom_id res chain seq x y z
N MET A 1 -59.80 25.12 21.28
CA MET A 1 -58.94 24.96 22.46
C MET A 1 -59.44 23.78 23.27
N ARG A 2 -58.78 22.62 23.20
CA ARG A 2 -59.24 21.37 23.83
C ARG A 2 -58.89 21.44 25.32
N LYS A 3 -59.91 21.54 26.20
CA LYS A 3 -59.72 21.61 27.66
C LYS A 3 -59.14 20.28 28.15
N ILE A 4 -57.86 20.29 28.57
CA ILE A 4 -57.20 19.14 29.19
C ILE A 4 -57.91 18.83 30.53
N SER A 5 -58.26 17.56 30.75
CA SER A 5 -58.90 17.09 31.98
C SER A 5 -58.04 17.42 33.20
N ASP A 6 -58.65 17.93 34.28
CA ASP A 6 -57.90 18.41 35.45
C ASP A 6 -57.07 17.29 36.11
N LYS A 7 -57.50 16.03 36.00
CA LYS A 7 -56.70 14.86 36.45
C LYS A 7 -55.39 14.71 35.66
N ALA A 8 -55.42 14.96 34.35
CA ALA A 8 -54.22 14.88 33.51
C ALA A 8 -53.26 16.04 33.78
N LYS A 9 -53.79 17.24 34.14
CA LYS A 9 -52.96 18.36 34.59
C LYS A 9 -52.27 18.05 35.91
N VAL A 10 -52.98 17.47 36.88
CA VAL A 10 -52.40 17.09 38.18
C VAL A 10 -51.32 16.02 38.01
N LEU A 11 -51.57 15.00 37.17
CA LEU A 11 -50.56 13.98 36.86
C LEU A 11 -49.33 14.60 36.19
N TYR A 12 -49.54 15.46 35.18
CA TYR A 12 -48.45 16.14 34.51
C TYR A 12 -47.65 17.03 35.47
N LEU A 13 -48.34 17.78 36.34
CA LEU A 13 -47.69 18.61 37.36
C LEU A 13 -46.88 17.76 38.34
N GLY A 14 -47.42 16.61 38.78
CA GLY A 14 -46.71 15.69 39.67
C GLY A 14 -45.43 15.13 39.04
N VAL A 15 -45.51 14.71 37.77
CA VAL A 15 -44.33 14.23 37.03
C VAL A 15 -43.33 15.36 36.79
N LEU A 16 -43.81 16.57 36.48
CA LEU A 16 -42.96 17.75 36.28
C LEU A 16 -42.22 18.15 37.57
N ILE A 17 -42.89 18.08 38.73
CA ILE A 17 -42.28 18.35 40.03
C ILE A 17 -41.21 17.29 40.35
N LEU A 18 -41.50 16.00 40.10
CA LEU A 18 -40.52 14.92 40.27
C LEU A 18 -39.29 15.13 39.39
N PHE A 19 -39.49 15.55 38.14
CA PHE A 19 -38.41 15.84 37.21
C PHE A 19 -37.55 17.03 37.69
N LEU A 20 -38.18 18.13 38.11
CA LEU A 20 -37.48 19.29 38.68
C LEU A 20 -36.72 18.94 39.96
N ALA A 21 -37.28 18.09 40.82
CA ALA A 21 -36.62 17.62 42.04
C ALA A 21 -35.38 16.76 41.73
N ALA A 22 -35.48 15.87 40.74
CA ALA A 22 -34.36 15.05 40.31
C ALA A 22 -33.21 15.90 39.71
N VAL A 23 -33.55 16.86 38.85
CA VAL A 23 -32.55 17.79 38.27
C VAL A 23 -31.93 18.68 39.34
N GLY A 24 -32.73 19.19 40.30
CA GLY A 24 -32.23 19.99 41.42
C GLY A 24 -31.29 19.21 42.34
N MET A 25 -31.61 17.94 42.62
CA MET A 25 -30.75 17.04 43.40
C MET A 25 -29.43 16.75 42.67
N PHE A 26 -29.47 16.56 41.34
CA PHE A 26 -28.28 16.37 40.52
C PHE A 26 -27.39 17.63 40.47
N TRP A 27 -28.00 18.82 40.47
CA TRP A 27 -27.27 20.09 40.50
C TRP A 27 -26.63 20.36 41.87
N LEU A 28 -27.28 19.95 42.96
CA LEU A 28 -26.73 20.00 44.33
C LEU A 28 -25.53 19.05 44.51
N ASP A 29 -25.59 17.86 43.89
CA ASP A 29 -24.47 16.90 43.84
C ASP A 29 -23.31 17.46 43.00
N TYR A 30 -23.59 18.09 41.86
CA TYR A 30 -22.57 18.74 41.01
C TYR A 30 -21.80 19.88 41.71
N ILE A 31 -22.45 20.62 42.62
CA ILE A 31 -21.82 21.68 43.42
C ILE A 31 -21.06 21.11 44.64
N GLY A 32 -21.24 19.82 44.95
CA GLY A 32 -20.58 19.15 46.08
C GLY A 32 -21.12 19.56 47.45
N LEU A 33 -22.32 20.15 47.52
CA LEU A 33 -22.99 20.52 48.78
C LEU A 33 -23.64 19.31 49.47
N VAL A 34 -23.94 18.24 48.72
CA VAL A 34 -24.59 17.02 49.22
C VAL A 34 -23.95 15.79 48.59
N ASP A 35 -23.27 14.96 49.39
CA ASP A 35 -22.73 13.66 48.95
C ASP A 35 -23.87 12.62 48.82
N MET A 36 -24.41 12.41 47.61
CA MET A 36 -25.46 11.42 47.36
C MET A 36 -25.05 9.98 47.74
N GLU A 37 -23.75 9.64 47.64
CA GLU A 37 -23.21 8.33 48.06
C GLU A 37 -23.35 8.06 49.58
N LYS A 38 -23.19 9.09 50.43
CA LYS A 38 -23.28 8.91 51.90
C LYS A 38 -24.70 8.67 52.38
N ILE A 39 -25.70 9.27 51.72
CA ILE A 39 -27.10 9.15 52.12
C ILE A 39 -27.64 7.77 51.71
N ILE A 40 -27.34 7.33 50.47
CA ILE A 40 -27.76 6.01 49.97
C ILE A 40 -27.07 4.89 50.74
N SER A 41 -25.77 5.01 51.01
CA SER A 41 -25.03 4.02 51.80
C SER A 41 -25.46 3.94 53.27
N ARG A 42 -26.04 5.01 53.85
CA ARG A 42 -26.60 4.98 55.22
C ARG A 42 -27.94 4.25 55.29
N VAL A 43 -28.77 4.33 54.26
CA VAL A 43 -30.09 3.66 54.24
C VAL A 43 -29.97 2.17 53.88
N TYR A 44 -28.96 1.79 53.08
CA TYR A 44 -28.74 0.40 52.66
C TYR A 44 -27.67 -0.37 53.47
N ARG A 45 -27.01 0.25 54.46
CA ARG A 45 -26.12 -0.49 55.39
C ARG A 45 -26.95 -1.18 56.46
N GLN A 46 -27.26 -2.45 56.23
CA GLN A 46 -27.47 -3.42 57.29
C GLN A 46 -26.11 -3.59 57.99
N GLU A 47 -25.98 -3.05 59.20
CA GLU A 47 -24.76 -3.13 59.99
C GLU A 47 -24.33 -4.59 60.17
N ALA A 48 -23.18 -4.96 59.60
CA ALA A 48 -22.53 -6.22 59.94
C ALA A 48 -22.03 -6.15 61.39
N PRO A 49 -22.25 -7.18 62.23
CA PRO A 49 -21.77 -7.15 63.60
C PRO A 49 -20.24 -7.01 63.63
N LEU A 50 -19.74 -6.04 64.40
CA LEU A 50 -18.31 -5.94 64.71
C LEU A 50 -17.90 -7.17 65.52
N VAL A 51 -17.21 -8.11 64.88
CA VAL A 51 -16.56 -9.24 65.54
C VAL A 51 -15.26 -8.72 66.16
N LEU A 52 -15.24 -8.55 67.49
CA LEU A 52 -14.07 -8.16 68.29
C LEU A 52 -13.23 -9.39 68.71
N THR A 53 -13.03 -10.32 67.79
CA THR A 53 -12.05 -11.41 67.92
C THR A 53 -11.33 -11.52 66.60
N ALA A 54 -10.13 -10.95 66.52
CA ALA A 54 -9.15 -11.43 65.55
C ALA A 54 -8.84 -12.87 65.99
N GLY A 55 -9.48 -13.85 65.35
CA GLY A 55 -8.93 -15.20 65.38
C GLY A 55 -7.54 -15.11 64.78
N ASP A 56 -6.57 -15.84 65.34
CA ASP A 56 -5.17 -15.84 64.86
C ASP A 56 -5.12 -15.76 63.33
N ASP A 57 -4.81 -14.56 62.81
CA ASP A 57 -4.75 -14.24 61.39
C ASP A 57 -3.48 -14.84 60.74
N GLU A 58 -2.82 -15.80 61.41
CA GLU A 58 -1.69 -16.52 60.84
C GLU A 58 -2.21 -17.67 59.97
N PRO A 59 -2.03 -17.58 58.63
CA PRO A 59 -2.44 -18.66 57.75
C PRO A 59 -1.73 -19.93 58.18
N SER A 60 -2.47 -21.05 58.15
CA SER A 60 -1.92 -22.36 58.48
C SER A 60 -0.67 -22.63 57.65
N LEU A 61 0.27 -23.44 58.18
CA LEU A 61 1.49 -23.79 57.46
C LEU A 61 1.19 -24.35 56.06
N VAL A 62 0.07 -25.07 55.92
CA VAL A 62 -0.46 -25.58 54.65
C VAL A 62 -0.88 -24.44 53.72
N ALA A 63 -1.63 -23.45 54.21
CA ALA A 63 -2.06 -22.30 53.41
C ALA A 63 -0.87 -21.44 52.94
N LYS A 64 0.19 -21.30 53.76
CA LYS A 64 1.43 -20.63 53.35
C LYS A 64 2.14 -21.39 52.22
N GLU A 65 2.21 -22.72 52.31
CA GLU A 65 2.82 -23.55 51.27
C GLU A 65 2.02 -23.55 49.95
N GLU A 66 0.69 -23.60 50.03
CA GLU A 66 -0.20 -23.48 48.86
C GLU A 66 -0.03 -22.12 48.17
N PHE A 67 0.04 -21.04 48.95
CA PHE A 67 0.26 -19.70 48.42
C PHE A 67 1.61 -19.55 47.72
N GLU A 68 2.70 -20.09 48.30
CA GLU A 68 4.02 -20.07 47.65
C GLU A 68 4.02 -20.90 46.35
N LYS A 69 3.34 -22.07 46.33
CA LYS A 69 3.17 -22.87 45.11
C LYS A 69 2.39 -22.13 44.02
N GLU A 70 1.34 -21.41 44.38
CA GLU A 70 0.57 -20.59 43.43
C GLU A 70 1.41 -19.44 42.86
N LYS A 71 2.21 -18.80 43.71
CA LYS A 71 3.14 -17.73 43.32
C LYS A 71 4.24 -18.24 42.39
N ASP A 72 4.80 -19.42 42.65
CA ASP A 72 5.78 -20.05 41.77
C ASP A 72 5.19 -20.40 40.40
N LYS A 73 3.97 -20.97 40.37
CA LYS A 73 3.24 -21.23 39.12
C LYS A 73 2.92 -19.95 38.35
N LEU A 74 2.61 -18.86 39.06
CA LEU A 74 2.39 -17.56 38.45
C LEU A 74 3.69 -17.01 37.86
N ARG A 75 4.81 -17.12 38.58
CA ARG A 75 6.13 -16.69 38.08
C ARG A 75 6.53 -17.46 36.82
N GLU A 76 6.36 -18.79 36.80
CA GLU A 76 6.64 -19.61 35.62
C GLU A 76 5.79 -19.17 34.41
N ARG A 77 4.51 -18.86 34.63
CA ARG A 77 3.62 -18.35 33.57
C ARG A 77 4.05 -16.98 33.05
N VAL A 78 4.48 -16.08 33.94
CA VAL A 78 4.99 -14.76 33.54
C VAL A 78 6.25 -14.94 32.68
N GLU A 79 7.18 -15.79 33.10
CA GLU A 79 8.39 -16.08 32.33
C GLU A 79 8.10 -16.71 30.95
N ASP A 80 7.09 -17.58 30.84
CA ASP A 80 6.65 -18.14 29.54
C ASP A 80 6.01 -17.06 28.66
N LEU A 81 5.20 -16.17 29.23
CA LEU A 81 4.62 -15.05 28.51
C LEU A 81 5.69 -14.07 28.00
N ASP A 82 6.66 -13.71 28.84
CA ASP A 82 7.77 -12.83 28.46
C ASP A 82 8.58 -13.43 27.30
N LYS A 83 8.85 -14.75 27.32
CA LYS A 83 9.53 -15.45 26.22
C LYS A 83 8.72 -15.40 24.92
N ARG A 84 7.40 -15.60 25.01
CA ARG A 84 6.52 -15.53 23.84
C ARG A 84 6.44 -14.11 23.28
N GLU A 85 6.34 -13.11 24.14
CA GLU A 85 6.31 -11.71 23.73
C GLU A 85 7.62 -11.31 23.05
N ALA A 86 8.77 -11.72 23.60
CA ALA A 86 10.07 -11.51 22.97
C ALA A 86 10.16 -12.18 21.58
N LEU A 87 9.67 -13.41 21.44
CA LEU A 87 9.65 -14.12 20.16
C LEU A 87 8.72 -13.44 19.15
N ILE A 88 7.54 -12.99 19.57
CA ILE A 88 6.60 -12.25 18.73
C ILE A 88 7.25 -10.94 18.26
N ALA A 89 7.86 -10.17 19.16
CA ALA A 89 8.53 -8.93 18.82
C ALA A 89 9.72 -9.14 17.85
N GLU A 90 10.47 -10.24 17.99
CA GLU A 90 11.52 -10.59 17.03
C GLU A 90 10.95 -10.93 15.65
N ASN A 91 9.86 -11.71 15.62
CA ASN A 91 9.19 -12.10 14.38
C ASN A 91 8.55 -10.90 13.68
N GLU A 92 7.94 -9.97 14.42
CA GLU A 92 7.40 -8.72 13.87
C GLU A 92 8.51 -7.89 13.21
N LYS A 93 9.65 -7.73 13.87
CA LYS A 93 10.82 -7.04 13.29
C LYS A 93 11.35 -7.74 12.04
N LYS A 94 11.33 -9.08 11.99
CA LYS A 94 11.74 -9.83 10.79
C LYS A 94 10.74 -9.61 9.65
N LEU A 95 9.45 -9.73 9.93
CA LEU A 95 8.38 -9.52 8.95
C LEU A 95 8.37 -8.10 8.41
N GLU A 96 8.63 -7.10 9.24
CA GLU A 96 8.72 -5.71 8.80
C GLU A 96 9.90 -5.49 7.84
N LYS A 97 11.08 -6.02 8.17
CA LYS A 97 12.25 -5.99 7.26
C LYS A 97 11.99 -6.73 5.95
N GLU A 98 11.28 -7.84 5.99
CA GLU A 98 10.90 -8.57 4.76
C GLU A 98 9.90 -7.78 3.92
N ARG A 99 8.92 -7.13 4.56
CA ARG A 99 7.97 -6.23 3.87
C ARG A 99 8.67 -5.06 3.20
N GLU A 100 9.60 -4.41 3.90
CA GLU A 100 10.42 -3.32 3.33
C GLU A 100 11.20 -3.81 2.10
N LYS A 101 11.90 -4.94 2.21
CA LYS A 101 12.63 -5.54 1.09
C LYS A 101 11.71 -5.84 -0.10
N ILE A 102 10.52 -6.40 0.15
CA ILE A 102 9.55 -6.70 -0.91
C ILE A 102 9.05 -5.41 -1.57
N ASP A 103 8.80 -4.35 -0.80
CA ASP A 103 8.36 -3.07 -1.33
C ASP A 103 9.45 -2.41 -2.19
N ASP A 104 10.71 -2.44 -1.74
CA ASP A 104 11.85 -1.94 -2.50
C ASP A 104 12.07 -2.73 -3.79
N MET A 105 11.98 -4.07 -3.74
CA MET A 105 12.04 -4.90 -4.94
C MET A 105 10.90 -4.60 -5.91
N ARG A 106 9.68 -4.38 -5.40
CA ARG A 106 8.51 -4.01 -6.23
C ARG A 106 8.72 -2.67 -6.93
N LYS A 107 9.21 -1.67 -6.21
CA LYS A 107 9.55 -0.35 -6.78
C LYS A 107 10.64 -0.48 -7.84
N GLY A 108 11.68 -1.28 -7.58
CA GLY A 108 12.73 -1.58 -8.55
C GLY A 108 12.19 -2.20 -9.83
N LEU A 109 11.37 -3.24 -9.71
CA LEU A 109 10.74 -3.92 -10.85
C LEU A 109 9.78 -3.01 -11.62
N GLU A 110 9.04 -2.12 -10.94
CA GLU A 110 8.15 -1.17 -11.63
C GLU A 110 8.94 -0.15 -12.46
N LEU A 111 10.06 0.35 -11.93
CA LEU A 111 10.94 1.26 -12.66
C LEU A 111 11.57 0.57 -13.88
N GLU A 112 12.02 -0.67 -13.73
CA GLU A 112 12.57 -1.46 -14.84
C GLU A 112 11.50 -1.73 -15.90
N LYS A 113 10.29 -2.12 -15.48
CA LYS A 113 9.16 -2.31 -16.40
C LYS A 113 8.83 -1.04 -17.18
N LYS A 114 8.82 0.13 -16.53
CA LYS A 114 8.60 1.41 -17.21
C LYS A 114 9.70 1.71 -18.23
N ARG A 115 10.97 1.52 -17.86
CA ARG A 115 12.10 1.69 -18.78
C ARG A 115 11.99 0.77 -20.00
N LEU A 116 11.69 -0.51 -19.79
CA LEU A 116 11.50 -1.47 -20.87
C LEU A 116 10.31 -1.11 -21.78
N ASP A 117 9.21 -0.61 -21.22
CA ASP A 117 8.06 -0.16 -22.01
C ASP A 117 8.41 1.07 -22.86
N ASP A 118 9.14 2.03 -22.29
CA ASP A 118 9.62 3.20 -23.01
C ASP A 118 10.62 2.84 -24.11
N GLU A 119 11.53 1.91 -23.84
CA GLU A 119 12.47 1.37 -24.84
C GLU A 119 11.71 0.64 -25.97
N LYS A 120 10.71 -0.19 -25.64
CA LYS A 120 9.86 -0.84 -26.64
C LYS A 120 9.08 0.16 -27.49
N LYS A 121 8.57 1.23 -26.89
CA LYS A 121 7.89 2.31 -27.63
C LYS A 121 8.85 3.05 -28.56
N LYS A 122 10.05 3.38 -28.08
CA LYS A 122 11.08 4.02 -28.91
C LYS A 122 11.49 3.11 -30.07
N TYR A 123 11.73 1.83 -29.79
CA TYR A 123 12.12 0.85 -30.80
C TYR A 123 11.00 0.62 -31.84
N SER A 124 9.77 0.42 -31.41
CA SER A 124 8.62 0.27 -32.33
C SER A 124 8.34 1.53 -33.15
N GLY A 125 8.50 2.71 -32.55
CA GLY A 125 8.43 3.99 -33.27
C GLY A 125 9.55 4.14 -34.31
N TYR A 126 10.78 3.77 -33.95
CA TYR A 126 11.91 3.75 -34.86
C TYR A 126 11.67 2.80 -36.04
N GLN A 127 11.28 1.55 -35.78
CA GLN A 127 10.97 0.58 -36.83
C GLN A 127 9.85 1.06 -37.77
N ARG A 128 8.80 1.69 -37.24
CA ARG A 128 7.75 2.30 -38.07
C ARG A 128 8.30 3.40 -38.97
N ASN A 129 9.13 4.29 -38.43
CA ASN A 129 9.75 5.36 -39.21
C ASN A 129 10.66 4.81 -40.31
N VAL A 130 11.46 3.78 -40.02
CA VAL A 130 12.32 3.11 -41.00
C VAL A 130 11.47 2.49 -42.12
N LYS A 131 10.37 1.82 -41.78
CA LYS A 131 9.43 1.27 -42.76
C LYS A 131 8.79 2.35 -43.64
N ASP A 132 8.35 3.45 -43.04
CA ASP A 132 7.78 4.58 -43.78
C ASP A 132 8.82 5.21 -44.72
N LEU A 133 10.08 5.34 -44.28
CA LEU A 133 11.18 5.83 -45.11
C LEU A 133 11.50 4.89 -46.26
N ALA A 134 11.58 3.58 -46.00
CA ALA A 134 11.80 2.54 -47.01
C ALA A 134 10.73 2.59 -48.10
N GLN A 135 9.46 2.69 -47.69
CA GLN A 135 8.34 2.82 -48.63
C GLN A 135 8.41 4.11 -49.44
N LYS A 136 8.72 5.26 -48.82
CA LYS A 136 8.85 6.54 -49.54
C LYS A 136 9.99 6.51 -50.56
N LEU A 137 11.15 6.01 -50.16
CA LEU A 137 12.32 5.93 -51.05
C LEU A 137 12.10 4.95 -52.21
N SER A 138 11.36 3.88 -51.98
CA SER A 138 11.01 2.93 -53.05
C SER A 138 10.04 3.49 -54.10
N ASN A 139 9.37 4.62 -53.80
CA ASN A 139 8.39 5.25 -54.69
C ASN A 139 8.91 6.54 -55.36
N ILE A 140 10.17 6.91 -55.16
CA ILE A 140 10.81 8.04 -55.86
C ILE A 140 11.89 7.54 -56.82
N ARG A 141 12.45 8.43 -57.64
CA ARG A 141 13.52 8.06 -58.57
C ARG A 141 14.77 7.63 -57.78
N PRO A 142 15.45 6.55 -58.18
CA PRO A 142 16.62 6.03 -57.46
C PRO A 142 17.73 7.06 -57.22
N GLU A 143 17.95 7.97 -58.17
CA GLU A 143 18.97 9.01 -58.08
C GLU A 143 18.61 10.05 -56.99
N ASP A 144 17.33 10.46 -56.93
CA ASP A 144 16.83 11.38 -55.90
C ASP A 144 16.89 10.73 -54.51
N ALA A 145 16.54 9.43 -54.42
CA ALA A 145 16.62 8.67 -53.18
C ALA A 145 18.05 8.65 -52.63
N VAL A 146 19.03 8.40 -53.49
CA VAL A 146 20.44 8.38 -53.12
C VAL A 146 20.93 9.76 -52.68
N GLU A 147 20.53 10.84 -53.36
CA GLU A 147 20.88 12.20 -52.96
C GLU A 147 20.39 12.55 -51.55
N ILE A 148 19.21 12.05 -51.18
CA ILE A 148 18.65 12.19 -49.84
C ILE A 148 19.43 11.31 -48.83
N MET A 149 19.64 10.03 -49.14
CA MET A 149 20.30 9.08 -48.26
C MET A 149 21.75 9.47 -47.94
N VAL A 150 22.48 10.04 -48.91
CA VAL A 150 23.86 10.49 -48.70
C VAL A 150 23.96 11.60 -47.64
N LYS A 151 22.87 12.31 -47.32
CA LYS A 151 22.84 13.32 -46.26
C LYS A 151 22.56 12.73 -44.87
N TRP A 152 22.20 11.45 -44.78
CA TRP A 152 21.91 10.76 -43.52
C TRP A 152 23.15 10.10 -42.90
N GLU A 153 23.01 9.73 -41.63
CA GLU A 153 23.96 8.89 -40.90
C GLU A 153 23.95 7.46 -41.45
N GLU A 154 25.13 6.83 -41.48
CA GLU A 154 25.34 5.50 -42.06
C GLU A 154 24.42 4.41 -41.45
N PRO A 155 24.15 4.34 -40.13
CA PRO A 155 23.26 3.34 -39.55
C PRO A 155 21.81 3.43 -40.06
N LEU A 156 21.27 4.64 -40.22
CA LEU A 156 19.91 4.83 -40.73
C LEU A 156 19.79 4.37 -42.19
N ILE A 157 20.81 4.65 -43.01
CA ILE A 157 20.87 4.20 -44.40
C ILE A 157 20.81 2.67 -44.45
N VAL A 158 21.60 2.01 -43.61
CA VAL A 158 21.63 0.53 -43.51
C VAL A 158 20.27 -0.03 -43.11
N ASP A 159 19.65 0.50 -42.06
CA ASP A 159 18.36 0.01 -41.57
C ASP A 159 17.26 0.18 -42.63
N VAL A 160 17.25 1.30 -43.33
CA VAL A 160 16.29 1.55 -44.41
C VAL A 160 16.55 0.63 -45.59
N LEU A 161 17.81 0.40 -46.00
CA LEU A 161 18.13 -0.54 -47.08
C LEU A 161 17.74 -1.98 -46.73
N ARG A 162 18.00 -2.42 -45.49
CA ARG A 162 17.57 -3.73 -44.97
C ARG A 162 16.05 -3.85 -44.96
N GLN A 163 15.33 -2.78 -44.61
CA GLN A 163 13.88 -2.77 -44.66
C GLN A 163 13.34 -2.84 -46.10
N ILE A 164 13.99 -2.16 -47.06
CA ILE A 164 13.67 -2.27 -48.49
C ILE A 164 13.88 -3.72 -48.98
N ASP A 165 14.96 -4.38 -48.56
CA ASP A 165 15.21 -5.79 -48.87
C ASP A 165 14.11 -6.69 -48.32
N ALA A 166 13.73 -6.49 -47.05
CA ALA A 166 12.66 -7.24 -46.39
C ALA A 166 11.30 -7.04 -47.07
N ASP A 167 10.93 -5.79 -47.38
CA ASP A 167 9.67 -5.45 -48.05
C ASP A 167 9.62 -6.05 -49.47
N ALA A 168 10.75 -6.03 -50.20
CA ALA A 168 10.85 -6.64 -51.53
C ALA A 168 10.70 -8.16 -51.46
N GLN A 169 11.36 -8.80 -50.48
CA GLN A 169 11.24 -10.24 -50.25
C GLN A 169 9.81 -10.64 -49.88
N GLU A 170 9.15 -9.90 -48.99
CA GLU A 170 7.74 -10.11 -48.61
C GLU A 170 6.81 -9.96 -49.82
N ALA A 171 7.09 -9.00 -50.71
CA ALA A 171 6.34 -8.78 -51.93
C ALA A 171 6.69 -9.75 -53.08
N GLY A 172 7.68 -10.63 -52.92
CA GLY A 172 8.17 -11.51 -53.98
C GLY A 172 8.82 -10.77 -55.16
N LYS A 173 9.39 -9.58 -54.91
CA LYS A 173 10.04 -8.72 -55.91
C LYS A 173 11.56 -8.70 -55.71
N VAL A 174 12.29 -8.31 -56.75
CA VAL A 174 13.72 -8.04 -56.64
C VAL A 174 13.91 -6.72 -55.90
N SER A 175 14.80 -6.72 -54.90
CA SER A 175 15.12 -5.51 -54.14
C SER A 175 15.90 -4.50 -55.00
N ILE A 176 15.58 -3.22 -54.80
CA ILE A 176 16.29 -2.09 -55.41
C ILE A 176 17.51 -1.65 -54.59
N SER A 177 17.73 -2.21 -53.40
CA SER A 177 18.80 -1.78 -52.47
C SER A 177 20.18 -1.79 -53.13
N SER A 178 20.51 -2.88 -53.84
CA SER A 178 21.79 -3.05 -54.53
C SER A 178 21.99 -2.00 -55.63
N TYR A 179 20.91 -1.61 -56.30
CA TYR A 179 20.94 -0.56 -57.31
C TYR A 179 21.17 0.82 -56.66
N LEU A 180 20.46 1.13 -55.56
CA LEU A 180 20.66 2.38 -54.80
C LEU A 180 22.10 2.50 -54.28
N ILE A 181 22.68 1.42 -53.76
CA ILE A 181 24.08 1.40 -53.31
C ILE A 181 25.04 1.67 -54.48
N SER A 182 24.75 1.15 -55.67
CA SER A 182 25.60 1.34 -56.85
C SER A 182 25.70 2.81 -57.31
N LEU A 183 24.66 3.61 -57.02
CA LEU A 183 24.56 5.02 -57.33
C LEU A 183 25.17 5.94 -56.26
N MET A 184 25.48 5.41 -55.07
CA MET A 184 26.12 6.18 -53.99
C MET A 184 27.60 6.49 -54.29
N PRO A 185 28.18 7.54 -53.66
CA PRO A 185 29.62 7.76 -53.63
C PRO A 185 30.36 6.51 -53.16
N LYS A 186 31.49 6.17 -53.81
CA LYS A 186 32.19 4.88 -53.61
C LYS A 186 32.66 4.65 -52.17
N ASP A 187 33.12 5.70 -51.51
CA ASP A 187 33.51 5.68 -50.11
C ASP A 187 32.32 5.34 -49.20
N LYS A 188 31.17 6.02 -49.41
CA LYS A 188 29.95 5.78 -48.63
C LYS A 188 29.36 4.39 -48.92
N ALA A 189 29.25 4.00 -50.20
CA ALA A 189 28.76 2.68 -50.60
C ALA A 189 29.57 1.54 -49.96
N GLY A 190 30.91 1.65 -49.96
CA GLY A 190 31.78 0.66 -49.34
C GLY A 190 31.55 0.52 -47.82
N ARG A 191 31.35 1.63 -47.11
CA ARG A 191 31.02 1.62 -45.68
C ARG A 191 29.67 1.01 -45.40
N ILE A 192 28.64 1.37 -46.16
CA ILE A 192 27.29 0.82 -46.00
C ILE A 192 27.30 -0.69 -46.22
N LEU A 193 27.97 -1.17 -47.28
CA LEU A 193 28.11 -2.60 -47.52
C LEU A 193 28.83 -3.31 -46.37
N TYR A 194 29.91 -2.71 -45.83
CA TYR A 194 30.60 -3.27 -44.67
C TYR A 194 29.69 -3.36 -43.44
N ILE A 195 28.96 -2.31 -43.10
CA ILE A 195 28.05 -2.30 -41.95
C ILE A 195 26.89 -3.29 -42.16
N MET A 196 26.38 -3.42 -43.38
CA MET A 196 25.33 -4.41 -43.70
C MET A 196 25.76 -5.85 -43.43
N THR A 197 27.06 -6.17 -43.53
CA THR A 197 27.59 -7.50 -43.18
C THR A 197 27.71 -7.77 -41.68
N GLN A 198 27.73 -6.72 -40.86
CA GLN A 198 27.78 -6.86 -39.41
C GLN A 198 26.36 -7.07 -38.86
N LEU A 199 26.20 -8.14 -38.08
CA LEU A 199 24.94 -8.51 -37.42
C LEU A 199 24.55 -7.50 -36.34
#